data_AF-A0AAV6PMZ1-F1
#
_entry.id   AF-A0AAV6PMZ1-F1
#
_cell.length_a   1.000
_cell.length_b   1.000
_cell.length_c   1.000
_cell.angle_alpha   90.00
_cell.angle_beta   90.00
_cell.angle_gamma   90.00
#
_symmetry.space_group_name_H-M   'P 1'
#
loop_
_entity.id
_entity.type
_entity.pdbx_description
1 polymer ?
#
loop_
_entity_poly.entity_id
_entity_poly.type
_entity_poly.pdbx_seq_one_letter_code
_entity_poly.pdbx_strand_id
1 'polypeptide(L)'
;MFSAPHRHSQPLRKVFMERNRRLQAEQLMDDYMDQRQFWTTRDISVRVHSGFRVLGLFCHGFLSGFSVWNITVMYVLAGEDMTTPTNLLQQYHTLAYPAQSLLYLLLTISTVSAFDRVNLAKASMVLRGFFTLDPAAVTSFLYFIALILSLSQQMTSDRINLYSPANHSLWPSGSEQQILRPWIVVNLVVALLVGVAWAVISTRPDVDHTEEFLMSMEVEGNSRGDESVDVTA
;
A
#
# COMPACT_ATOMS: atom_id res chain seq x y z
N MET A 1 92.87 19.29 19.60
CA MET A 1 92.54 18.64 18.32
C MET A 1 91.63 17.46 18.59
N PHE A 2 90.52 17.38 17.85
CA PHE A 2 89.69 16.22 17.42
C PHE A 2 88.19 16.50 17.57
N SER A 3 87.60 16.94 16.46
CA SER A 3 86.16 17.05 16.21
C SER A 3 85.56 15.69 15.85
N ALA A 4 84.34 15.40 16.32
CA ALA A 4 83.52 14.28 15.87
C ALA A 4 82.37 14.77 14.96
N PRO A 5 81.92 13.98 13.97
CA PRO A 5 81.13 14.44 12.84
C PRO A 5 79.63 14.56 13.14
N HIS A 6 79.00 15.58 12.55
CA HIS A 6 77.55 15.77 12.46
C HIS A 6 76.88 14.58 11.75
N ARG A 7 76.16 13.74 12.49
CA ARG A 7 75.15 12.84 11.91
C ARG A 7 73.80 13.55 11.93
N HIS A 8 73.30 13.87 10.74
CA HIS A 8 71.99 14.43 10.48
C HIS A 8 70.92 13.44 10.97
N SER A 9 70.21 13.78 12.04
CA SER A 9 69.05 13.04 12.51
C SER A 9 67.92 13.20 11.49
N GLN A 10 67.54 12.11 10.83
CA GLN A 10 66.29 12.07 10.09
C GLN A 10 65.16 12.41 11.09
N PRO A 11 64.26 13.35 10.77
CA PRO A 11 63.20 13.69 11.68
C PRO A 11 62.22 12.52 11.71
N LEU A 12 62.24 11.75 12.81
CA LEU A 12 61.25 10.70 13.11
C LEU A 12 59.82 11.19 12.81
N ARG A 13 59.56 12.50 12.97
CA ARG A 13 58.29 13.18 12.71
C ARG A 13 57.66 12.89 11.33
N LYS A 14 58.43 12.65 10.26
CA LYS A 14 57.85 12.38 8.93
C LYS A 14 57.26 10.98 8.79
N VAL A 15 57.85 9.97 9.43
CA VAL A 15 57.36 8.58 9.38
C VAL A 15 56.09 8.40 10.21
N PHE A 16 55.95 9.13 11.32
CA PHE A 16 54.73 9.11 12.13
C PHE A 16 53.56 9.83 11.46
N MET A 17 53.81 10.90 10.71
CA MET A 17 52.74 11.58 9.94
C MET A 17 52.17 10.69 8.84
N GLU A 18 53.00 9.88 8.19
CA GLU A 18 52.55 9.00 7.11
C GLU A 18 51.82 7.76 7.63
N ARG A 19 52.21 7.25 8.81
CA ARG A 19 51.47 6.19 9.51
C ARG A 19 50.13 6.68 10.05
N ASN A 20 50.09 7.90 10.59
CA ASN A 20 48.84 8.50 11.09
C ASN A 20 47.87 8.82 9.95
N ARG A 21 48.37 9.28 8.79
CA ARG A 21 47.54 9.52 7.60
C ARG A 21 46.98 8.22 7.00
N ARG A 22 47.73 7.12 7.05
CA ARG A 22 47.24 5.79 6.61
C ARG A 22 46.18 5.24 7.55
N LEU A 23 46.38 5.35 8.87
CA LEU A 23 45.38 4.97 9.87
C LEU A 23 44.11 5.81 9.77
N GLN A 24 44.25 7.12 9.52
CA GLN A 24 43.10 8.02 9.35
C GLN A 24 42.37 7.78 8.01
N ALA A 25 43.09 7.38 6.96
CA ALA A 25 42.49 6.98 5.69
C ALA A 25 41.84 5.58 5.75
N GLU A 26 42.41 4.64 6.51
CA GLU A 26 41.77 3.35 6.82
C GLU A 26 40.54 3.54 7.71
N GLN A 27 40.59 4.41 8.72
CA GLN A 27 39.43 4.76 9.55
C GLN A 27 38.33 5.47 8.77
N LEU A 28 38.68 6.38 7.86
CA LEU A 28 37.70 7.02 6.98
C LEU A 28 37.16 6.04 5.93
N MET A 29 37.96 5.06 5.47
CA MET A 29 37.43 3.99 4.61
C MET A 29 36.56 3.02 5.39
N ASP A 30 36.91 2.66 6.62
CA ASP A 30 36.05 1.83 7.49
C ASP A 30 34.76 2.58 7.82
N ASP A 31 34.81 3.87 8.20
CA ASP A 31 33.63 4.70 8.48
C ASP A 31 32.74 4.86 7.22
N TYR A 32 33.34 5.01 6.03
CA TYR A 32 32.59 5.09 4.77
C TYR A 32 32.11 3.73 4.24
N MET A 33 32.81 2.63 4.58
CA MET A 33 32.43 1.26 4.23
C MET A 33 31.37 0.71 5.20
N ASP A 34 31.44 1.05 6.48
CA ASP A 34 30.37 0.83 7.47
C ASP A 34 29.14 1.64 7.06
N GLN A 35 29.29 2.93 6.72
CA GLN A 35 28.18 3.75 6.24
C GLN A 35 27.58 3.26 4.89
N ARG A 36 28.36 2.55 4.06
CA ARG A 36 27.84 1.84 2.87
C ARG A 36 27.20 0.49 3.20
N GLN A 37 27.50 -0.10 4.36
CA GLN A 37 27.05 -1.42 4.80
C GLN A 37 25.83 -1.37 5.75
N PHE A 38 25.42 -0.19 6.21
CA PHE A 38 24.23 0.02 7.07
C PHE A 38 22.93 0.33 6.30
N TRP A 39 22.62 -0.39 5.22
CA TRP A 39 21.19 -0.60 4.91
C TRP A 39 20.72 -1.79 5.74
N THR A 40 20.40 -1.52 7.01
CA THR A 40 19.87 -2.55 7.89
C THR A 40 18.54 -3.05 7.32
N THR A 41 18.23 -4.35 7.46
CA THR A 41 16.93 -4.91 7.01
C THR A 41 15.75 -4.13 7.58
N ARG A 42 15.92 -3.52 8.75
CA ARG A 42 14.99 -2.59 9.38
C ARG A 42 14.71 -1.36 8.52
N ASP A 43 15.73 -0.70 7.99
CA ASP A 43 15.58 0.54 7.20
C ASP A 43 14.90 0.26 5.86
N ILE A 44 15.21 -0.88 5.26
CA ILE A 44 14.51 -1.37 4.07
C ILE A 44 13.04 -1.63 4.39
N SER A 45 12.74 -2.27 5.52
CA SER A 45 11.36 -2.54 5.94
C SER A 45 10.56 -1.26 6.17
N VAL A 46 11.12 -0.28 6.88
CA VAL A 46 10.48 1.03 7.12
C VAL A 46 10.21 1.75 5.80
N ARG A 47 11.18 1.73 4.87
CA ARG A 47 11.02 2.37 3.55
C ARG A 47 9.96 1.68 2.68
N VAL A 48 9.93 0.34 2.69
CA VAL A 48 8.92 -0.45 1.96
C VAL A 48 7.53 -0.21 2.53
N HIS A 49 7.39 -0.21 3.86
CA HIS A 49 6.12 0.08 4.52
C HIS A 49 5.63 1.50 4.20
N SER A 50 6.53 2.50 4.27
CA SER A 50 6.21 3.87 3.86
C SER A 50 5.78 3.96 2.39
N GLY A 51 6.50 3.28 1.49
CA GLY A 51 6.13 3.20 0.08
C GLY A 51 4.76 2.53 -0.15
N PHE A 52 4.48 1.44 0.57
CA PHE A 52 3.20 0.75 0.52
C PHE A 52 2.04 1.63 1.02
N ARG A 53 2.27 2.45 2.04
CA ARG A 53 1.27 3.43 2.54
C ARG A 53 0.90 4.46 1.47
N VAL A 54 1.89 5.03 0.78
CA VAL A 54 1.66 5.99 -0.31
C VAL A 54 0.90 5.34 -1.47
N LEU A 55 1.35 4.13 -1.87
CA LEU A 55 0.68 3.35 -2.91
C LEU A 55 -0.77 3.02 -2.52
N GLY A 56 -1.00 2.60 -1.27
CA GLY A 56 -2.32 2.30 -0.74
C GLY A 56 -3.26 3.50 -0.78
N LEU A 57 -2.81 4.67 -0.31
CA LEU A 57 -3.60 5.92 -0.37
C LEU A 57 -3.96 6.31 -1.81
N PHE A 58 -3.01 6.20 -2.74
CA PHE A 58 -3.26 6.40 -4.15
C PHE A 58 -4.31 5.41 -4.69
N CYS A 59 -4.17 4.12 -4.36
CA CYS A 59 -5.11 3.08 -4.75
C CYS A 59 -6.51 3.32 -4.19
N HIS A 60 -6.66 3.78 -2.95
CA HIS A 60 -7.97 4.12 -2.36
C HIS A 60 -8.70 5.20 -3.17
N GLY A 61 -7.99 6.29 -3.52
CA GLY A 61 -8.55 7.37 -4.33
C GLY A 61 -8.85 6.94 -5.77
N PHE A 62 -7.91 6.24 -6.40
CA PHE A 62 -8.08 5.76 -7.76
C PHE A 62 -9.22 4.73 -7.88
N LEU A 63 -9.35 3.82 -6.91
CA LEU A 63 -10.44 2.86 -6.81
C LEU A 63 -11.80 3.54 -6.68
N SER A 64 -11.90 4.59 -5.87
CA SER A 64 -13.13 5.38 -5.72
C SER A 64 -13.56 6.02 -7.05
N GLY A 65 -12.66 6.74 -7.70
CA GLY A 65 -12.92 7.35 -9.01
C GLY A 65 -13.25 6.32 -10.09
N PHE A 66 -12.49 5.23 -10.13
CA PHE A 66 -12.72 4.13 -11.07
C PHE A 66 -14.09 3.45 -10.85
N SER A 67 -14.49 3.23 -9.59
CA SER A 67 -15.78 2.61 -9.26
C SER A 67 -16.96 3.48 -9.71
N VAL A 68 -16.87 4.80 -9.52
CA VAL A 68 -17.88 5.76 -10.02
C VAL A 68 -17.94 5.76 -11.54
N TRP A 69 -16.78 5.78 -12.22
CA TRP A 69 -16.74 5.67 -13.68
C TRP A 69 -17.37 4.36 -14.16
N ASN A 70 -17.02 3.25 -13.51
CA ASN A 70 -17.47 1.91 -13.88
C ASN A 70 -19.00 1.78 -13.79
N ILE A 71 -19.60 2.22 -12.68
CA ILE A 71 -21.06 2.20 -12.54
C ILE A 71 -21.75 3.18 -13.50
N THR A 72 -21.14 4.33 -13.77
CA THR A 72 -21.67 5.32 -14.73
C THR A 72 -21.75 4.72 -16.14
N VAL A 73 -20.68 4.08 -16.60
CA VAL A 73 -20.65 3.41 -17.91
C VAL A 73 -21.72 2.32 -17.98
N MET A 74 -21.85 1.47 -16.95
CA MET A 74 -22.90 0.45 -16.91
C MET A 74 -24.29 1.05 -16.99
N TYR A 75 -24.57 2.12 -16.24
CA TYR A 75 -25.90 2.73 -16.20
C TYR A 75 -26.26 3.44 -17.52
N VAL A 76 -25.32 4.19 -18.09
CA VAL A 76 -25.51 4.86 -19.40
C VAL A 76 -25.79 3.83 -20.50
N LEU A 77 -25.08 2.69 -20.49
CA LEU A 77 -25.26 1.63 -21.47
C LEU A 77 -26.52 0.78 -21.25
N ALA A 78 -26.96 0.62 -20.00
CA ALA A 78 -28.19 -0.11 -19.67
C ALA A 78 -29.46 0.63 -20.14
N GLY A 79 -29.37 1.95 -20.34
CA GLY A 79 -30.48 2.81 -20.76
C GLY A 79 -31.45 3.11 -19.61
N GLU A 80 -32.39 4.03 -19.88
CA GLU A 80 -33.44 4.40 -18.92
C GLU A 80 -34.24 3.15 -18.52
N ASP A 81 -34.43 2.94 -17.21
CA ASP A 81 -35.09 1.76 -16.61
C ASP A 81 -34.53 0.37 -17.02
N MET A 82 -33.27 0.29 -17.45
CA MET A 82 -32.65 -0.93 -17.98
C MET A 82 -33.39 -1.53 -19.18
N THR A 83 -33.90 -0.67 -20.05
CA THR A 83 -34.64 -1.04 -21.26
C THR A 83 -33.74 -1.50 -22.40
N THR A 84 -32.42 -1.26 -22.35
CA THR A 84 -31.46 -1.63 -23.40
C THR A 84 -30.33 -2.57 -22.91
N PRO A 85 -30.63 -3.77 -22.38
CA PRO A 85 -29.62 -4.71 -21.89
C PRO A 85 -28.68 -5.23 -22.99
N THR A 86 -29.17 -5.32 -24.23
CA THR A 86 -28.39 -5.74 -25.41
C THR A 86 -27.30 -4.74 -25.78
N ASN A 87 -27.57 -3.43 -25.61
CA ASN A 87 -26.61 -2.36 -25.88
C ASN A 87 -25.43 -2.45 -24.89
N LEU A 88 -25.74 -2.65 -23.61
CA LEU A 88 -24.73 -2.91 -22.58
C LEU A 88 -23.87 -4.12 -22.93
N LEU A 89 -24.46 -5.27 -23.25
CA LEU A 89 -23.68 -6.46 -23.58
C LEU A 89 -22.78 -6.26 -24.81
N GLN A 90 -23.32 -5.68 -25.88
CA GLN A 90 -22.55 -5.47 -27.12
C GLN A 90 -21.38 -4.50 -26.93
N GLN A 91 -21.54 -3.41 -26.17
CA GLN A 91 -20.50 -2.40 -26.01
C GLN A 91 -19.56 -2.68 -24.85
N TYR A 92 -20.07 -3.25 -23.75
CA TYR A 92 -19.28 -3.44 -22.53
C TYR A 92 -18.49 -4.75 -22.49
N HIS A 93 -18.85 -5.79 -23.26
CA HIS A 93 -18.19 -7.11 -23.14
C HIS A 93 -16.66 -7.06 -23.28
N THR A 94 -16.12 -6.31 -24.25
CA THR A 94 -14.67 -6.17 -24.46
C THR A 94 -13.98 -5.43 -23.31
N LEU A 95 -14.71 -4.53 -22.65
CA LEU A 95 -14.22 -3.73 -21.53
C LEU A 95 -14.44 -4.42 -20.17
N ALA A 96 -15.34 -5.41 -20.12
CA ALA A 96 -15.75 -6.06 -18.88
C ALA A 96 -14.56 -6.71 -18.15
N TYR A 97 -13.74 -7.48 -18.86
CA TYR A 97 -12.59 -8.18 -18.28
C TYR A 97 -11.47 -7.24 -17.81
N PRO A 98 -10.98 -6.28 -18.61
CA PRO A 98 -9.98 -5.32 -18.12
C PRO A 98 -10.52 -4.44 -16.98
N ALA A 99 -11.79 -4.03 -17.03
CA ALA A 99 -12.39 -3.25 -15.95
C ALA A 99 -12.50 -4.05 -14.64
N GLN A 100 -12.92 -5.32 -14.71
CA GLN A 100 -13.01 -6.20 -13.55
C GLN A 100 -11.64 -6.51 -12.95
N SER A 101 -10.66 -6.85 -13.78
CA SER A 101 -9.31 -7.14 -13.29
C SER A 101 -8.68 -5.93 -12.59
N LEU A 102 -8.87 -4.73 -13.13
CA LEU A 102 -8.43 -3.49 -12.48
C LEU A 102 -9.18 -3.22 -11.17
N LEU A 103 -10.51 -3.39 -11.16
CA LEU A 103 -11.33 -3.25 -9.94
C LEU A 103 -10.81 -4.18 -8.85
N TYR A 104 -10.61 -5.47 -9.17
CA TYR A 104 -10.12 -6.47 -8.22
C TYR A 104 -8.72 -6.17 -7.71
N LEU A 105 -7.81 -5.78 -8.59
CA LEU A 105 -6.44 -5.43 -8.21
C LEU A 105 -6.46 -4.28 -7.19
N LEU A 106 -7.17 -3.21 -7.52
CA LEU A 106 -7.26 -2.01 -6.68
C LEU A 106 -7.98 -2.29 -5.37
N LEU A 107 -9.06 -3.07 -5.40
CA LEU A 107 -9.84 -3.44 -4.23
C LEU A 107 -9.03 -4.35 -3.30
N THR A 108 -8.25 -5.27 -3.85
CA THR A 108 -7.34 -6.13 -3.08
C THR A 108 -6.24 -5.32 -2.40
N ILE A 109 -5.54 -4.47 -3.15
CA ILE A 109 -4.48 -3.60 -2.60
C ILE A 109 -5.07 -2.68 -1.52
N SER A 110 -6.23 -2.07 -1.77
CA SER A 110 -6.92 -1.19 -0.82
C SER A 110 -7.37 -1.95 0.43
N THR A 111 -7.84 -3.19 0.29
CA THR A 111 -8.24 -4.03 1.44
C THR A 111 -7.03 -4.36 2.31
N VAL A 112 -5.92 -4.79 1.71
CA VAL A 112 -4.68 -5.08 2.45
C VAL A 112 -4.15 -3.81 3.11
N SER A 113 -4.14 -2.67 2.41
CA SER A 113 -3.68 -1.39 2.95
C SER A 113 -4.58 -0.89 4.10
N ALA A 114 -5.89 -1.12 4.04
CA ALA A 114 -6.79 -0.78 5.13
C ALA A 114 -6.54 -1.67 6.36
N PHE A 115 -6.38 -2.99 6.17
CA PHE A 115 -6.09 -3.92 7.26
C PHE A 115 -4.73 -3.67 7.92
N ASP A 116 -3.74 -3.21 7.17
CA ASP A 116 -2.42 -2.81 7.70
C ASP A 116 -2.53 -1.69 8.76
N ARG A 117 -3.56 -0.83 8.67
CA ARG A 117 -3.85 0.21 9.66
C ARG A 117 -4.55 -0.32 10.92
N VAL A 118 -5.03 -1.57 10.91
CA VAL A 118 -5.82 -2.16 12.00
C VAL A 118 -4.96 -3.14 12.80
N ASN A 119 -4.97 -3.03 14.12
CA ASN A 119 -4.24 -3.96 14.99
C ASN A 119 -4.99 -5.31 15.13
N LEU A 120 -4.78 -6.21 14.17
CA LEU A 120 -5.42 -7.53 14.11
C LEU A 120 -5.12 -8.43 15.32
N ALA A 121 -3.98 -8.23 16.00
CA ALA A 121 -3.61 -9.00 17.19
C ALA A 121 -4.60 -8.80 18.35
N LYS A 122 -5.42 -7.74 18.32
CA LYS A 122 -6.52 -7.49 19.26
C LYS A 122 -7.86 -7.46 18.51
N ALA A 123 -8.21 -8.51 17.79
CA ALA A 123 -9.46 -8.60 17.03
C ALA A 123 -10.74 -8.24 17.83
N SER A 124 -10.78 -8.54 19.13
CA SER A 124 -11.88 -8.11 20.02
C SER A 124 -11.96 -6.59 20.20
N MET A 125 -10.81 -5.91 20.20
CA MET A 125 -10.70 -4.46 20.21
C MET A 125 -11.06 -3.85 18.85
N VAL A 126 -10.79 -4.54 17.73
CA VAL A 126 -11.22 -4.14 16.39
C VAL A 126 -12.73 -4.22 16.24
N LEU A 127 -13.36 -5.29 16.73
CA LEU A 127 -14.82 -5.42 16.76
C LEU A 127 -15.46 -4.32 17.61
N ARG A 128 -14.89 -4.03 18.78
CA ARG A 128 -15.31 -2.88 19.60
C ARG A 128 -15.06 -1.55 18.87
N GLY A 129 -13.94 -1.45 18.15
CA GLY A 129 -13.54 -0.34 17.28
C GLY A 129 -14.56 -0.03 16.20
N PHE A 130 -15.09 -1.05 15.54
CA PHE A 130 -16.19 -0.93 14.58
C PHE A 130 -17.45 -0.35 15.23
N PHE A 131 -17.83 -0.82 16.43
CA PHE A 131 -18.95 -0.24 17.18
C PHE A 131 -18.68 1.19 17.68
N THR A 132 -17.41 1.54 17.91
CA THR A 132 -17.00 2.91 18.26
C THR A 132 -16.71 3.79 17.03
N LEU A 133 -16.98 3.29 15.81
CA LEU A 133 -16.74 3.98 14.54
C LEU A 133 -15.29 4.44 14.34
N ASP A 134 -14.34 3.58 14.74
CA ASP A 134 -12.93 3.79 14.41
C ASP A 134 -12.74 3.81 12.88
N PRO A 135 -12.20 4.89 12.29
CA PRO A 135 -12.07 5.02 10.84
C PRO A 135 -11.32 3.87 10.17
N ALA A 136 -10.26 3.35 10.80
CA ALA A 136 -9.47 2.25 10.26
C ALA A 136 -10.27 0.94 10.26
N ALA A 137 -10.93 0.61 11.37
CA ALA A 137 -11.79 -0.58 11.45
C ALA A 137 -12.96 -0.52 10.46
N VAL A 138 -13.65 0.62 10.34
CA VAL A 138 -14.77 0.83 9.42
C VAL A 138 -14.32 0.68 7.97
N THR A 139 -13.22 1.34 7.60
CA THR A 139 -12.66 1.29 6.24
C THR A 139 -12.30 -0.14 5.83
N SER A 140 -11.59 -0.86 6.69
CA SER A 140 -11.22 -2.26 6.45
C SER A 140 -12.44 -3.16 6.27
N PHE A 141 -13.46 -2.98 7.11
CA PHE A 141 -14.71 -3.73 7.00
C PHE A 141 -15.45 -3.45 5.70
N LEU A 142 -15.56 -2.17 5.29
CA LEU A 142 -16.22 -1.77 4.05
C LEU A 142 -15.52 -2.34 2.81
N TYR A 143 -14.18 -2.23 2.74
CA TYR A 143 -13.43 -2.81 1.63
C TYR A 143 -13.49 -4.34 1.61
N PHE A 144 -13.48 -4.98 2.78
CA PHE A 144 -13.61 -6.44 2.87
C PHE A 144 -14.98 -6.93 2.36
N ILE A 145 -16.07 -6.26 2.72
CA ILE A 145 -17.40 -6.57 2.18
C ILE A 145 -17.43 -6.32 0.67
N ALA A 146 -16.91 -5.18 0.21
CA ALA A 146 -16.85 -4.87 -1.22
C ALA A 146 -16.08 -5.96 -1.99
N LEU A 147 -14.97 -6.45 -1.45
CA LEU A 147 -14.17 -7.53 -2.04
C LEU A 147 -14.97 -8.84 -2.17
N ILE A 148 -15.68 -9.23 -1.10
CA ILE A 148 -16.55 -10.42 -1.12
C ILE A 148 -17.67 -10.26 -2.15
N LEU A 149 -18.32 -9.09 -2.18
CA LEU A 149 -19.39 -8.81 -3.13
C LEU A 149 -18.89 -8.86 -4.58
N SER A 150 -17.74 -8.26 -4.88
CA SER A 150 -17.13 -8.37 -6.20
C SER A 150 -16.87 -9.85 -6.54
N LEU A 151 -16.19 -10.60 -5.67
CA LEU A 151 -15.89 -12.03 -5.89
C LEU A 151 -17.14 -12.88 -6.10
N SER A 152 -18.25 -12.56 -5.42
CA SER A 152 -19.53 -13.28 -5.60
C SER A 152 -20.07 -13.17 -7.03
N GLN A 153 -19.71 -12.11 -7.77
CA GLN A 153 -20.18 -11.84 -9.12
C GLN A 153 -19.21 -12.31 -10.20
N GLN A 154 -18.10 -12.97 -9.86
CA GLN A 154 -17.07 -13.42 -10.81
C GLN A 154 -17.65 -14.23 -11.99
N MET A 155 -18.58 -15.14 -11.70
CA MET A 155 -19.19 -16.01 -12.71
C MET A 155 -20.07 -15.21 -13.70
N THR A 156 -20.82 -14.23 -13.19
CA THR A 156 -21.65 -13.35 -14.03
C THR A 156 -20.77 -12.43 -14.88
N SER A 157 -19.71 -11.92 -14.27
CA SER A 157 -18.69 -11.09 -14.88
C SER A 157 -17.96 -11.78 -16.04
N ASP A 158 -17.58 -13.05 -15.87
CA ASP A 158 -16.96 -13.87 -16.92
C ASP A 158 -17.95 -14.19 -18.06
N ARG A 159 -19.21 -14.46 -17.71
CA ARG A 159 -20.29 -14.66 -18.68
C ARG A 159 -20.53 -13.44 -19.57
N ILE A 160 -20.36 -12.22 -19.05
CA ILE A 160 -20.46 -10.97 -19.82
C ILE A 160 -19.26 -10.82 -20.77
N ASN A 161 -18.04 -11.15 -20.33
CA ASN A 161 -16.85 -11.11 -21.18
C ASN A 161 -16.96 -12.07 -22.37
N LEU A 162 -17.54 -13.26 -22.15
CA LEU A 162 -17.78 -14.26 -23.19
C LEU A 162 -19.05 -14.01 -24.02
N TYR A 163 -19.63 -12.81 -23.95
CA TYR A 163 -20.82 -12.47 -24.72
C TYR A 163 -20.57 -12.65 -26.22
N SER A 164 -21.38 -13.50 -26.83
CA SER A 164 -21.43 -13.69 -28.29
C SER A 164 -22.89 -13.80 -28.71
N PRO A 165 -23.34 -13.00 -29.69
CA PRO A 165 -24.75 -12.97 -30.10
C PRO A 165 -25.24 -14.29 -30.72
N ALA A 166 -24.34 -15.19 -31.12
CA ALA A 166 -24.69 -16.51 -31.66
C ALA A 166 -24.80 -17.63 -30.59
N ASN A 167 -24.42 -17.35 -29.34
CA ASN A 167 -24.32 -18.38 -28.29
C ASN A 167 -25.58 -18.43 -27.41
N HIS A 168 -26.58 -19.20 -27.86
CA HIS A 168 -27.83 -19.43 -27.11
C HIS A 168 -27.65 -20.18 -25.79
N SER A 169 -26.54 -20.91 -25.59
CA SER A 169 -26.27 -21.62 -24.33
C SER A 169 -25.89 -20.70 -23.18
N LEU A 170 -25.12 -19.64 -23.47
CA LEU A 170 -24.67 -18.67 -22.46
C LEU A 170 -25.69 -17.56 -22.25
N TRP A 171 -26.52 -17.23 -23.24
CA TRP A 171 -27.53 -16.17 -23.11
C TRP A 171 -28.88 -16.65 -23.66
N PRO A 172 -29.69 -17.33 -22.84
CA PRO A 172 -31.06 -17.67 -23.20
C PRO A 172 -31.88 -16.41 -23.50
N SER A 173 -32.71 -16.46 -24.54
CA SER A 173 -33.54 -15.33 -24.96
C SER A 173 -34.41 -14.81 -23.79
N GLY A 174 -34.32 -13.51 -23.50
CA GLY A 174 -35.08 -12.86 -22.42
C GLY A 174 -34.44 -12.97 -21.02
N SER A 175 -33.36 -13.72 -20.84
CA SER A 175 -32.67 -13.84 -19.55
C SER A 175 -31.72 -12.68 -19.24
N GLU A 176 -31.33 -11.91 -20.25
CA GLU A 176 -30.32 -10.84 -20.16
C GLU A 176 -30.64 -9.86 -19.03
N GLN A 177 -31.90 -9.40 -18.96
CA GLN A 177 -32.32 -8.44 -17.96
C GLN A 177 -32.33 -9.03 -16.54
N GLN A 178 -32.67 -10.31 -16.39
CA GLN A 178 -32.69 -11.00 -15.09
C GLN A 178 -31.29 -11.22 -14.53
N ILE A 179 -30.29 -11.36 -15.41
CA ILE A 179 -28.89 -11.57 -15.03
C ILE A 179 -28.16 -10.24 -14.82
N LEU A 180 -28.39 -9.26 -15.70
CA LEU A 180 -27.71 -7.97 -15.66
C LEU A 180 -28.21 -7.08 -14.52
N ARG A 181 -29.52 -7.06 -14.22
CA ARG A 181 -30.09 -6.25 -13.12
C ARG A 181 -29.38 -6.48 -11.79
N PRO A 182 -29.31 -7.71 -11.24
CA PRO A 182 -28.64 -7.95 -9.96
C PRO A 182 -27.14 -7.65 -10.03
N TRP A 183 -26.49 -7.92 -11.17
CA TRP A 183 -25.06 -7.62 -11.34
C TRP A 183 -24.76 -6.12 -11.29
N ILE A 184 -25.57 -5.27 -11.96
CA ILE A 184 -25.42 -3.80 -11.88
C ILE A 184 -25.69 -3.32 -10.46
N VAL A 185 -26.73 -3.84 -9.79
CA VAL A 185 -27.04 -3.47 -8.40
C VAL A 185 -25.88 -3.81 -7.46
N VAL A 186 -25.26 -4.98 -7.61
CA VAL A 186 -24.08 -5.33 -6.78
C VAL A 186 -22.90 -4.39 -7.07
N ASN A 187 -22.63 -4.06 -8.34
CA ASN A 187 -21.58 -3.09 -8.68
C ASN A 187 -21.87 -1.68 -8.13
N LEU A 188 -23.13 -1.26 -8.10
CA LEU A 188 -23.56 -0.02 -7.46
C LEU A 188 -23.28 -0.06 -5.95
N VAL A 189 -23.66 -1.16 -5.27
CA VAL A 189 -23.39 -1.33 -3.84
C VAL A 189 -21.89 -1.30 -3.57
N VAL A 190 -21.08 -1.97 -4.38
CA VAL A 190 -19.61 -1.93 -4.29
C VAL A 190 -19.10 -0.50 -4.45
N ALA A 191 -19.57 0.25 -5.45
CA ALA A 191 -19.16 1.63 -5.66
C ALA A 191 -19.53 2.53 -4.47
N LEU A 192 -20.70 2.34 -3.86
CA LEU A 192 -21.10 3.06 -2.65
C LEU A 192 -20.23 2.71 -1.44
N LEU A 193 -19.96 1.43 -1.21
CA LEU A 193 -19.09 0.97 -0.11
C LEU A 193 -17.68 1.55 -0.25
N VAL A 194 -17.11 1.47 -1.46
CA VAL A 194 -15.79 2.04 -1.78
C VAL A 194 -15.79 3.56 -1.60
N GLY A 195 -16.82 4.25 -2.08
CA GLY A 195 -16.93 5.70 -1.96
C GLY A 195 -17.03 6.16 -0.50
N VAL A 196 -17.82 5.47 0.32
CA VAL A 196 -17.90 5.73 1.76
C VAL A 196 -16.56 5.43 2.45
N ALA A 197 -15.92 4.30 2.15
CA ALA A 197 -14.61 3.96 2.70
C ALA A 197 -13.56 5.03 2.36
N TRP A 198 -13.54 5.51 1.11
CA TRP A 198 -12.66 6.59 0.68
C TRP A 198 -12.99 7.92 1.38
N ALA A 199 -14.27 8.25 1.59
CA ALA A 199 -14.67 9.45 2.32
C ALA A 199 -14.20 9.40 3.79
N VAL A 200 -14.36 8.26 4.46
CA VAL A 200 -13.85 8.03 5.82
C VAL A 200 -12.34 8.23 5.88
N ILE A 201 -11.58 7.63 4.96
CA ILE A 201 -10.12 7.83 4.86
C ILE A 201 -9.77 9.31 4.61
N SER A 202 -10.50 9.98 3.71
CA SER A 202 -10.21 11.35 3.29
C SER A 202 -10.44 12.39 4.39
N THR A 203 -11.33 12.11 5.35
CA THR A 203 -11.58 13.02 6.48
C THR A 203 -10.48 12.97 7.55
N ARG A 204 -9.68 11.90 7.59
CA ARG A 204 -8.59 11.72 8.55
C ARG A 204 -7.40 11.04 7.87
N PRO A 205 -6.69 11.76 6.98
CA PRO A 205 -5.46 11.24 6.38
C PRO A 205 -4.34 11.03 7.41
N ASP A 206 -4.47 11.61 8.61
CA ASP A 206 -3.40 11.95 9.56
C ASP A 206 -3.37 11.10 10.86
N VAL A 207 -4.14 10.01 10.96
CA VAL A 207 -4.07 9.12 12.14
C VAL A 207 -2.99 8.06 11.90
N ASP A 208 -1.74 8.49 12.02
CA ASP A 208 -0.53 7.69 11.83
C ASP A 208 0.00 7.14 13.16
N HIS A 209 -0.68 6.12 13.68
CA HIS A 209 -0.20 5.39 14.86
C HIS A 209 1.16 4.68 14.63
N THR A 210 1.56 4.45 13.38
CA THR A 210 2.82 3.76 13.04
C THR A 210 4.01 4.72 12.88
N GLU A 211 3.79 5.97 12.47
CA GLU A 211 4.85 6.99 12.49
C GLU A 211 5.19 7.35 13.92
N GLU A 212 4.19 7.55 14.79
CA GLU A 212 4.40 7.69 16.23
C GLU A 212 5.10 6.48 16.83
N PHE A 213 4.75 5.25 16.42
CA PHE A 213 5.41 4.03 16.91
C PHE A 213 6.87 3.95 16.44
N LEU A 214 7.17 4.30 15.19
CA LEU A 214 8.54 4.31 14.64
C LEU A 214 9.39 5.44 15.24
N MET A 215 8.81 6.63 15.45
CA MET A 215 9.44 7.76 16.14
C MET A 215 9.67 7.45 17.63
N SER A 216 8.73 6.77 18.30
CA SER A 216 8.93 6.33 19.69
C SER A 216 10.01 5.27 19.84
N MET A 217 10.19 4.40 18.84
CA MET A 217 11.29 3.43 18.79
C MET A 217 12.65 4.11 18.55
N GLU A 218 12.68 5.22 17.82
CA GLU A 218 13.87 6.06 17.63
C GLU A 218 14.27 6.74 18.95
N VAL A 219 13.30 7.22 19.74
CA VAL A 219 13.53 7.83 21.07
C VAL A 219 14.04 6.80 22.09
N GLU A 220 13.49 5.58 22.11
CA GLU A 220 13.92 4.52 23.04
C GLU A 220 15.29 3.91 22.68
N GLY A 221 15.67 3.96 21.39
CA GLY A 221 17.01 3.60 20.93
C GLY A 221 18.06 4.63 21.33
N ASN A 222 17.69 5.91 21.35
CA ASN A 222 18.59 7.01 21.69
C ASN A 222 18.79 7.16 23.21
N SER A 223 17.77 6.90 24.03
CA SER A 223 17.87 6.90 25.50
C SER A 223 18.78 5.78 26.04
N ARG A 224 18.79 4.61 25.40
CA ARG A 224 19.68 3.50 25.76
C ARG A 224 21.14 3.70 25.32
N GLY A 225 21.40 4.65 24.42
CA GLY A 225 22.75 5.04 24.01
C GLY A 225 23.43 5.94 25.05
N ASP A 226 22.69 6.92 25.59
CA ASP A 226 23.23 7.92 26.52
C ASP A 226 23.39 7.42 27.96
N GLU A 227 22.57 6.46 28.43
CA GLU A 227 22.71 5.93 29.80
C GLU A 227 23.94 5.01 30.00
N SER A 228 24.65 4.65 28.91
CA SER A 228 25.81 3.74 28.99
C SER A 228 27.17 4.45 29.19
N VAL A 229 27.20 5.79 29.20
CA VAL A 229 28.46 6.57 29.24
C VAL A 229 28.78 7.17 30.62
N ASP A 230 27.83 7.18 31.57
CA ASP A 230 28.03 7.90 32.86
C ASP A 230 28.21 7.00 34.10
N VAL A 231 28.72 5.77 33.93
CA VAL A 231 29.17 4.95 35.06
C VAL A 231 30.56 4.36 34.80
N THR A 232 31.59 5.20 34.95
CA THR A 232 32.83 4.85 35.67
C THR A 232 33.69 6.12 35.77
N ALA A 233 33.54 6.84 36.89
CA ALA A 233 34.56 7.73 37.44
C ALA A 233 35.32 6.99 38.54
#